data_AF-A0A9D2JGX3-F1
#
_entry.id   AF-A0A9D2JGX3-F1
#
_cell.length_a   1.000
_cell.length_b   1.000
_cell.length_c   1.000
_cell.angle_alpha   90.00
_cell.angle_beta   90.00
_cell.angle_gamma   90.00
#
_symmetry.space_group_name_H-M   'P 1'
#
loop_
_entity.id
_entity.type
_entity.pdbx_description
1 polymer ?
#
loop_
_entity_poly.entity_id
_entity_poly.type
_entity_poly.pdbx_seq_one_letter_code
_entity_poly.pdbx_strand_id
1 'polypeptide(L)' 'MDAKAFGLFLAETRKARGLTQSALAEQLHVTDKAVSRWERGGSLR' A
#
# COMPACT_ATOMS: atom_id res chain seq x y z
N MET A 1 -15.02 -4.29 4.76
CA MET A 1 -14.17 -3.33 4.04
C MET A 1 -13.50 -4.08 2.90
N ASP A 2 -13.69 -3.68 1.65
CA ASP A 2 -13.12 -4.39 0.51
C ASP A 2 -11.61 -4.13 0.41
N ALA A 3 -10.80 -5.16 0.71
CA ALA A 3 -9.35 -5.08 0.68
C ALA A 3 -8.82 -4.68 -0.72
N LYS A 4 -9.57 -5.00 -1.79
CA LYS A 4 -9.22 -4.61 -3.15
C LYS A 4 -9.43 -3.12 -3.37
N ALA A 5 -10.56 -2.57 -2.91
CA ALA A 5 -10.83 -1.14 -2.98
C ALA A 5 -9.80 -0.32 -2.16
N PHE A 6 -9.44 -0.81 -0.97
CA PHE A 6 -8.38 -0.20 -0.15
C PHE A 6 -7.02 -0.24 -0.86
N GLY A 7 -6.66 -1.39 -1.45
CA GLY A 7 -5.41 -1.54 -2.19
C GLY A 7 -5.27 -0.59 -3.37
N LEU A 8 -6.36 -0.42 -4.13
CA LEU A 8 -6.40 0.54 -5.24
C LEU A 8 -6.23 1.98 -4.74
N PHE A 9 -7.01 2.37 -3.73
CA PHE A 9 -6.92 3.70 -3.14
C PHE A 9 -5.51 4.02 -2.60
N LEU A 10 -4.89 3.04 -1.93
CA LEU A 10 -3.53 3.18 -1.41
C LEU A 10 -2.52 3.37 -2.54
N ALA A 11 -2.61 2.56 -3.59
CA ALA A 11 -1.72 2.66 -4.76
C ALA A 11 -1.87 3.99 -5.49
N GLU A 12 -3.10 4.48 -5.68
CA GLU A 12 -3.37 5.78 -6.30
C GLU A 12 -2.83 6.92 -5.45
N THR A 13 -3.11 6.91 -4.15
CA THR A 13 -2.61 7.95 -3.23
C THR A 13 -1.08 7.97 -3.17
N ARG A 14 -0.45 6.79 -3.13
CA ARG A 14 1.02 6.68 -3.15
C ARG A 14 1.60 7.27 -4.44
N LYS A 15 1.04 6.92 -5.60
CA LYS A 15 1.47 7.43 -6.91
C LYS A 15 1.25 8.93 -7.04
N ALA A 16 0.11 9.45 -6.59
CA ALA A 16 -0.19 10.89 -6.60
C ALA A 16 0.81 11.70 -5.77
N ARG A 17 1.37 11.10 -4.72
CA ARG A 17 2.42 11.68 -3.88
C ARG A 17 3.84 11.41 -4.39
N GLY A 18 4.01 10.73 -5.53
CA GLY A 18 5.34 10.38 -6.08
C GLY A 18 6.14 9.40 -5.22
N LEU A 19 5.48 8.63 -4.35
CA LEU A 19 6.15 7.73 -3.41
C LEU A 19 6.38 6.35 -4.03
N THR A 20 7.50 5.71 -3.70
CA THR A 20 7.71 4.27 -3.94
C THR A 20 7.03 3.45 -2.84
N GLN A 21 6.85 2.14 -3.07
CA GLN A 21 6.32 1.25 -2.03
C GLN A 21 7.22 1.23 -0.78
N SER A 22 8.55 1.32 -0.95
CA SER A 22 9.50 1.42 0.16
C SER A 22 9.37 2.74 0.93
N ALA A 23 9.27 3.87 0.24
CA ALA A 23 9.11 5.17 0.90
C ALA A 23 7.81 5.25 1.70
N LEU A 24 6.71 4.69 1.18
CA LEU A 24 5.46 4.58 1.94
C LEU A 24 5.58 3.60 3.11
N ALA A 25 6.29 2.49 2.93
CA ALA A 25 6.51 1.51 3.99
C ALA A 25 7.32 2.07 5.16
N GLU A 26 8.36 2.88 4.87
CA GLU A 26 9.16 3.59 5.87
C GLU A 26 8.29 4.55 6.69
N GLN A 27 7.42 5.33 6.03
CA GLN A 27 6.50 6.26 6.72
C GLN A 27 5.47 5.55 7.60
N LEU A 28 5.03 4.36 7.19
CA LEU A 28 4.05 3.56 7.91
C LEU A 28 4.68 2.56 8.89
N HIS A 29 6.01 2.55 9.01
CA HIS A 29 6.78 1.59 9.82
C HIS A 29 6.41 0.12 9.53
N VAL A 30 6.20 -0.20 8.25
CA VAL A 30 5.92 -1.55 7.77
C VAL A 30 6.95 -1.97 6.74
N THR A 31 6.84 -3.20 6.23
CA THR A 31 7.66 -3.65 5.11
C THR A 31 7.07 -3.20 3.77
N ASP A 32 7.93 -2.95 2.80
CA ASP A 32 7.57 -2.75 1.39
C ASP A 32 6.69 -3.91 0.87
N LYS A 33 6.96 -5.14 1.32
CA LYS A 33 6.14 -6.33 1.03
C LYS A 33 4.72 -6.23 1.59
N ALA A 34 4.54 -5.62 2.76
CA ALA A 34 3.21 -5.37 3.32
C ALA A 34 2.42 -4.39 2.46
N VAL A 35 3.05 -3.26 2.06
CA VAL A 35 2.45 -2.28 1.15
C VAL A 35 2.09 -2.93 -0.19
N SER A 36 3.00 -3.71 -0.77
CA SER A 36 2.75 -4.47 -2.00
C SER A 36 1.59 -5.46 -1.89
N ARG A 37 1.42 -6.09 -0.72
CA ARG A 37 0.29 -6.99 -0.45
C ARG A 37 -1.02 -6.21 -0.38
N TRP A 38 -1.05 -5.09 0.33
CA TRP A 38 -2.24 -4.24 0.44
C TRP A 38 -2.67 -3.71 -0.92
N GLU A 39 -1.74 -3.19 -1.71
CA GLU A 39 -2.04 -2.65 -3.05
C GLU A 39 -2.62 -3.70 -4.00
N ARG A 40 -2.29 -4.98 -3.80
CA ARG A 40 -2.84 -6.10 -4.58
C ARG A 40 -4.13 -6.69 -4.00
N GLY A 41 -4.65 -6.14 -2.90
CA GLY A 41 -5.84 -6.64 -2.20
C GLY A 41 -5.58 -7.90 -1.37
N GLY A 42 -4.32 -8.21 -1.06
CA GLY A 42 -3.98 -9.28 -0.13
C GLY A 42 -4.29 -8.88 1.32
N SER A 43 -4.83 -9.82 2.11
CA SER A 43 -5.19 -9.58 3.50
C SER A 43 -3.97 -9.22 4.36
N LEU A 44 -4.16 -8.25 5.25
CA LEU A 44 -3.42 -8.12 6.50
C LEU A 44 -3.68 -9.40 7.30
N ARG A 45 -2.76 -10.35 7.27
CA ARG A 45 -2.72 -11.47 8.20
C ARG A 45 -1.40 -11.40 8.91
#